data_AF-K1U859-F1
#
_entry.id   AF-K1U859-F1
#
_cell.length_a   1.000
_cell.length_b   1.000
_cell.length_c   1.000
_cell.angle_alpha   90.00
_cell.angle_beta   90.00
_cell.angle_gamma   90.00
#
_symmetry.space_group_name_H-M   'P 1'
#
loop_
_entity.id
_entity.type
_entity.pdbx_description
1 polymer ?
#
loop_
_entity_poly.entity_id
_entity_poly.type
_entity_poly.pdbx_seq_one_letter_code
_entity_poly.pdbx_strand_id
1 'polypeptide(L)'
;AESTFQQYAFDIALRKGKLIKEDISFIFAGDLLNQCTGSAYGLRDTDISFIGLYGACSTMAESLAMASLFADMRLGEYFAAVTSSHFCSAERQFRFPINYGGVRPPTAQWTATGAGCCITSVAEKPPYVKRVTIGKITDMGIKDANNMGAAMAGAAYDTINRHLFATGTSPADYDVIYTGDLGQVGSELMCELFRRDGTEISHKHKDCGLMLY
;
A
#
# COMPACT_ATOMS: atom_id res chain seq x y z
N ALA A 1 7.83 4.82 17.98
CA ALA A 1 8.66 4.57 16.78
C ALA A 1 7.85 4.83 15.51
N GLU A 2 6.82 4.03 15.20
CA GLU A 2 6.01 4.23 13.98
C GLU A 2 5.39 5.63 13.85
N SER A 3 4.75 6.14 14.91
CA SER A 3 4.22 7.51 14.92
C SER A 3 5.28 8.56 14.56
N THR A 4 6.51 8.37 15.03
CA THR A 4 7.65 9.25 14.73
C THR A 4 8.10 9.10 13.28
N PHE A 5 8.12 7.88 12.73
CA PHE A 5 8.44 7.66 11.30
C PHE A 5 7.42 8.32 10.39
N GLN A 6 6.14 8.21 10.71
CA GLN A 6 5.05 8.84 9.99
C GLN A 6 5.17 10.37 10.01
N GLN A 7 5.44 10.96 11.18
CA GLN A 7 5.72 12.40 11.31
C GLN A 7 6.89 12.82 10.41
N TYR A 8 8.01 12.10 10.46
CA TYR A 8 9.16 12.42 9.62
C TYR A 8 8.86 12.28 8.13
N ALA A 9 8.15 11.23 7.71
CA ALA A 9 7.77 11.04 6.31
C ALA A 9 6.89 12.20 5.81
N PHE A 10 5.92 12.62 6.62
CA PHE A 10 5.06 13.76 6.32
C PHE A 10 5.84 15.07 6.25
N ASP A 11 6.68 15.38 7.24
CA ASP A 11 7.50 16.59 7.26
C ASP A 11 8.47 16.66 6.06
N ILE A 12 9.06 15.52 5.67
CA ILE A 12 9.93 15.45 4.49
C ILE A 12 9.13 15.72 3.21
N ALA A 13 7.92 15.19 3.09
CA ALA A 13 7.07 15.43 1.93
C ALA A 13 6.67 16.91 1.82
N LEU A 14 6.29 17.56 2.94
CA LEU A 14 6.01 18.99 3.00
C LEU A 14 7.21 19.82 2.54
N ARG A 15 8.41 19.53 3.08
CA ARG A 15 9.65 20.24 2.70
C ARG A 15 9.98 20.09 1.22
N LYS A 16 9.85 18.88 0.67
CA LYS A 16 10.09 18.61 -0.77
C LYS A 16 9.06 19.33 -1.65
N GLY A 17 7.81 19.41 -1.19
CA GLY A 17 6.73 20.15 -1.85
C GLY A 17 6.79 21.66 -1.65
N LYS A 18 7.66 22.15 -0.74
CA LYS A 18 7.68 23.56 -0.28
C LYS A 18 6.33 24.02 0.29
N LEU A 19 5.65 23.12 1.00
CA LEU A 19 4.36 23.34 1.62
C LEU A 19 4.50 23.49 3.14
N ILE A 20 3.52 24.13 3.76
CA ILE A 20 3.33 24.17 5.21
C ILE A 20 2.15 23.27 5.60
N LYS A 21 2.00 22.97 6.91
CA LYS A 21 0.97 22.05 7.39
C LYS A 21 -0.43 22.57 7.06
N GLU A 22 -0.58 23.89 7.13
CA GLU A 22 -1.81 24.64 6.91
C GLU A 22 -2.30 24.57 5.45
N ASP A 23 -1.42 24.19 4.51
CA ASP A 23 -1.81 23.98 3.10
C ASP A 23 -2.57 22.65 2.91
N ILE A 24 -2.41 21.69 3.83
CA ILE A 24 -2.98 20.35 3.70
C ILE A 24 -4.43 20.35 4.18
N SER A 25 -5.35 20.02 3.28
CA SER A 25 -6.78 19.99 3.56
C SER A 25 -7.19 18.72 4.32
N PHE A 26 -6.68 17.56 3.89
CA PHE A 26 -6.94 16.27 4.55
C PHE A 26 -5.70 15.38 4.55
N ILE A 27 -5.56 14.59 5.63
CA ILE A 27 -4.60 13.49 5.71
C ILE A 27 -5.35 12.16 5.73
N PHE A 28 -5.09 11.34 4.73
CA PHE A 28 -5.48 9.94 4.66
C PHE A 28 -4.32 9.10 5.18
N ALA A 29 -4.50 8.49 6.35
CA ALA A 29 -3.41 7.71 6.92
C ALA A 29 -3.87 6.46 7.66
N GLY A 30 -2.98 5.48 7.66
CA GLY A 30 -3.18 4.23 8.37
C GLY A 30 -1.87 3.50 8.59
N ASP A 31 -1.92 2.57 9.52
CA ASP A 31 -0.82 1.69 9.87
C ASP A 31 -1.36 0.28 10.13
N LEU A 32 -0.46 -0.69 10.16
CA LEU A 32 -0.85 -2.09 10.30
C LEU A 32 -1.34 -2.42 11.73
N LEU A 33 -1.12 -1.54 12.70
CA LEU A 33 -1.50 -1.80 14.09
C LEU A 33 -3.00 -1.63 14.29
N ASN A 34 -3.54 -2.46 15.18
CA ASN A 34 -4.92 -2.31 15.63
C ASN A 34 -5.22 -0.87 16.07
N GLN A 35 -6.36 -0.35 15.61
CA GLN A 35 -6.85 1.02 15.84
C GLN A 35 -6.03 2.14 15.17
N CYS A 36 -5.13 1.82 14.24
CA CYS A 36 -4.27 2.79 13.56
C CYS A 36 -3.55 3.72 14.55
N THR A 37 -3.06 3.14 15.65
CA THR A 37 -2.46 3.90 16.75
C THR A 37 -1.22 4.66 16.30
N GLY A 38 -0.43 4.10 15.38
CA GLY A 38 0.73 4.77 14.80
C GLY A 38 0.34 6.13 14.20
N SER A 39 -0.69 6.10 13.36
CA SER A 39 -1.24 7.22 12.58
C SER A 39 -1.93 8.23 13.46
N ALA A 40 -2.83 7.78 14.34
CA ALA A 40 -3.59 8.65 15.22
C ALA A 40 -2.68 9.47 16.15
N TYR A 41 -1.66 8.84 16.75
CA TYR A 41 -0.71 9.55 17.60
C TYR A 41 0.32 10.35 16.79
N GLY A 42 0.75 9.85 15.63
CA GLY A 42 1.70 10.54 14.77
C GLY A 42 1.16 11.86 14.23
N LEU A 43 -0.12 11.92 13.90
CA LEU A 43 -0.73 13.08 13.27
C LEU A 43 -1.50 13.98 14.24
N ARG A 44 -1.62 13.60 15.52
CA ARG A 44 -2.40 14.32 16.53
C ARG A 44 -2.07 15.81 16.59
N ASP A 45 -0.79 16.15 16.59
CA ASP A 45 -0.31 17.52 16.79
C ASP A 45 -0.19 18.31 15.47
N THR A 46 -0.83 17.83 14.38
CA THR A 46 -0.83 18.52 13.08
C THR A 46 -1.99 19.50 12.90
N ASP A 47 -3.08 19.33 13.66
CA ASP A 47 -4.33 20.10 13.54
C ASP A 47 -4.99 20.03 12.15
N ILE A 48 -4.66 19.01 11.36
CA ILE A 48 -5.24 18.77 10.02
C ILE A 48 -6.35 17.72 10.12
N SER A 49 -7.40 17.87 9.29
CA SER A 49 -8.48 16.88 9.19
C SER A 49 -7.95 15.50 8.82
N PHE A 50 -8.15 14.53 9.71
CA PHE A 50 -7.62 13.17 9.60
C PHE A 50 -8.71 12.15 9.25
N ILE A 51 -8.44 11.34 8.23
CA ILE A 51 -9.27 10.20 7.82
C ILE A 51 -8.43 8.94 8.01
N GLY A 52 -8.78 8.17 9.05
CA GLY A 52 -8.13 6.90 9.38
C GLY A 52 -8.55 5.79 8.42
N LEU A 53 -7.57 5.12 7.82
CA LEU A 53 -7.76 4.03 6.87
C LEU A 53 -7.13 2.73 7.37
N TYR A 54 -7.76 1.60 7.08
CA TYR A 54 -7.24 0.29 7.42
C TYR A 54 -7.52 -0.72 6.29
N GLY A 55 -6.53 -0.86 5.41
CA GLY A 55 -6.49 -1.86 4.35
C GLY A 55 -5.34 -2.84 4.53
N ALA A 56 -4.81 -3.01 5.75
CA ALA A 56 -3.57 -3.76 6.01
C ALA A 56 -2.41 -3.27 5.11
N CYS A 57 -1.71 -4.17 4.41
CA CYS A 57 -0.58 -3.80 3.54
C CYS A 57 -1.01 -2.97 2.31
N SER A 58 -2.28 -2.99 1.90
CA SER A 58 -2.77 -2.17 0.78
C SER A 58 -3.09 -0.71 1.16
N THR A 59 -2.95 -0.34 2.44
CA THR A 59 -3.30 1.00 2.94
C THR A 59 -2.57 2.13 2.20
N MET A 60 -1.36 1.91 1.70
CA MET A 60 -0.63 2.93 0.91
C MET A 60 -1.33 3.21 -0.43
N ALA A 61 -1.77 2.16 -1.13
CA ALA A 61 -2.53 2.31 -2.37
C ALA A 61 -3.93 2.89 -2.09
N GLU A 62 -4.58 2.45 -1.01
CA GLU A 62 -5.90 2.96 -0.57
C GLU A 62 -5.85 4.45 -0.23
N SER A 63 -4.90 4.88 0.60
CA SER A 63 -4.74 6.29 0.97
C SER A 63 -4.41 7.17 -0.23
N LEU A 64 -3.53 6.72 -1.13
CA LEU A 64 -3.21 7.44 -2.36
C LEU A 64 -4.42 7.53 -3.29
N ALA A 65 -5.21 6.46 -3.40
CA ALA A 65 -6.45 6.45 -4.15
C ALA A 65 -7.45 7.48 -3.62
N MET A 66 -7.69 7.49 -2.31
CA MET A 66 -8.59 8.45 -1.68
C MET A 66 -8.11 9.89 -1.84
N ALA A 67 -6.83 10.15 -1.60
CA ALA A 67 -6.23 11.47 -1.78
C ALA A 67 -6.36 11.96 -3.23
N SER A 68 -6.13 11.07 -4.21
CA SER A 68 -6.27 11.40 -5.64
C SER A 68 -7.72 11.69 -6.02
N LEU A 69 -8.69 10.93 -5.51
CA LEU A 69 -10.11 11.17 -5.76
C LEU A 69 -10.58 12.49 -5.16
N PHE A 70 -10.11 12.84 -3.95
CA PHE A 70 -10.43 14.11 -3.32
C PHE A 70 -9.82 15.30 -4.08
N ALA A 71 -8.60 15.13 -4.60
CA ALA A 71 -7.97 16.11 -5.48
C ALA A 71 -8.76 16.31 -6.78
N ASP A 72 -9.19 15.21 -7.43
CA ASP A 72 -9.98 15.27 -8.67
C ASP A 72 -11.35 15.94 -8.45
N MET A 73 -11.99 15.68 -7.30
CA MET A 73 -13.24 16.32 -6.89
C MET A 73 -13.08 17.76 -6.37
N ARG A 74 -11.84 18.26 -6.25
CA ARG A 74 -11.50 19.60 -5.74
C ARG A 74 -12.08 19.87 -4.35
N LEU A 75 -12.01 18.89 -3.46
CA LEU A 75 -12.48 19.00 -2.06
C LEU A 75 -11.47 19.67 -1.13
N GLY A 76 -10.62 20.55 -1.65
CA GLY A 76 -9.41 21.07 -1.02
C GLY A 76 -8.28 21.24 -2.04
N GLU A 77 -7.11 21.68 -1.56
CA GLU A 77 -5.96 22.01 -2.42
C GLU A 77 -4.92 20.89 -2.42
N TYR A 78 -4.46 20.48 -1.23
CA TYR A 78 -3.45 19.44 -1.05
C TYR A 78 -3.94 18.34 -0.10
N PHE A 79 -3.67 17.10 -0.47
CA PHE A 79 -4.12 15.91 0.26
C PHE A 79 -2.94 14.99 0.49
N ALA A 80 -2.70 14.61 1.75
CA ALA A 80 -1.61 13.71 2.10
C ALA A 80 -2.11 12.27 2.23
N ALA A 81 -1.35 11.33 1.68
CA ALA A 81 -1.51 9.89 1.83
C ALA A 81 -0.29 9.35 2.58
N VAL A 82 -0.49 8.81 3.78
CA VAL A 82 0.62 8.45 4.68
C VAL A 82 0.42 7.06 5.28
N THR A 83 1.49 6.25 5.28
CA THR A 83 1.46 4.94 5.95
C THR A 83 2.76 4.65 6.67
N SER A 84 2.69 3.79 7.69
CA SER A 84 3.86 3.24 8.37
C SER A 84 3.70 1.77 8.70
N SER A 85 4.84 1.13 8.90
CA SER A 85 4.95 -0.20 9.47
C SER A 85 6.22 -0.32 10.29
N HIS A 86 6.23 -1.24 11.26
CA HIS A 86 7.42 -1.63 11.99
C HIS A 86 7.42 -3.13 12.26
N PHE A 87 8.57 -3.76 12.04
CA PHE A 87 8.71 -5.20 12.16
C PHE A 87 8.28 -5.72 13.53
N CYS A 88 8.89 -5.24 14.62
CA CYS A 88 8.60 -5.74 15.97
C CYS A 88 7.14 -5.58 16.41
N SER A 89 6.45 -4.53 15.98
CA SER A 89 5.05 -4.28 16.35
C SER A 89 4.10 -5.20 15.57
N ALA A 90 4.36 -5.40 14.28
CA ALA A 90 3.64 -6.37 13.45
C ALA A 90 3.84 -7.81 13.94
N GLU A 91 5.08 -8.21 14.27
CA GLU A 91 5.36 -9.54 14.81
C GLU A 91 4.61 -9.82 16.10
N ARG A 92 4.54 -8.82 16.99
CA ARG A 92 3.82 -8.96 18.26
C ARG A 92 2.31 -9.16 18.07
N GLN A 93 1.72 -8.59 17.02
CA GLN A 93 0.27 -8.64 16.78
C GLN A 93 -0.15 -9.86 15.97
N PHE A 94 0.59 -10.20 14.91
CA PHE A 94 0.14 -11.14 13.89
C PHE A 94 0.92 -12.46 13.85
N ARG A 95 2.01 -12.58 14.63
CA ARG A 95 2.92 -13.72 14.58
C ARG A 95 3.24 -14.23 15.97
N PHE A 96 3.96 -15.36 16.01
CA PHE A 96 4.51 -15.89 17.24
C PHE A 96 5.52 -14.89 17.81
N PRO A 97 5.48 -14.60 19.13
CA PRO A 97 6.42 -13.63 19.67
C PRO A 97 7.85 -14.15 19.49
N ILE A 98 8.74 -13.25 19.02
CA ILE A 98 10.12 -13.56 18.61
C ILE A 98 10.89 -14.35 19.70
N ASN A 99 10.58 -14.08 20.96
CA ASN A 99 11.22 -14.70 22.13
C ASN A 99 10.88 -16.19 22.33
N TYR A 100 9.93 -16.75 21.58
CA TYR A 100 9.54 -18.17 21.71
C TYR A 100 10.35 -19.11 20.80
N GLY A 101 11.35 -18.61 20.07
CA GLY A 101 12.27 -19.45 19.30
C GLY A 101 11.62 -20.19 18.12
N GLY A 102 10.48 -19.71 17.63
CA GLY A 102 9.78 -20.29 16.49
C GLY A 102 10.63 -20.23 15.21
N VAL A 103 10.67 -21.32 14.46
CA VAL A 103 11.33 -21.37 13.15
C VAL A 103 10.39 -20.80 12.09
N ARG A 104 10.87 -19.81 11.33
CA ARG A 104 10.10 -19.23 10.22
C ARG A 104 10.15 -20.16 9.00
N PRO A 105 9.01 -20.47 8.36
CA PRO A 105 9.02 -21.18 7.10
C PRO A 105 9.60 -20.29 5.98
N PRO A 106 10.17 -20.87 4.91
CA PRO A 106 10.70 -20.09 3.77
C PRO A 106 9.66 -19.19 3.08
N THR A 107 8.37 -19.48 3.26
CA THR A 107 7.25 -18.70 2.69
C THR A 107 6.92 -17.45 3.51
N ALA A 108 7.49 -17.29 4.71
CA ALA A 108 7.15 -16.20 5.61
C ALA A 108 7.73 -14.87 5.10
N GLN A 109 6.86 -13.87 5.01
CA GLN A 109 7.22 -12.52 4.62
C GLN A 109 7.79 -11.72 5.81
N TRP A 110 8.50 -10.64 5.49
CA TRP A 110 9.08 -9.71 6.45
C TRP A 110 8.40 -8.35 6.35
N THR A 111 7.90 -7.87 7.50
CA THR A 111 7.33 -6.52 7.59
C THR A 111 8.47 -5.50 7.52
N ALA A 112 8.38 -4.59 6.55
CA ALA A 112 9.30 -3.46 6.46
C ALA A 112 9.20 -2.60 7.73
N THR A 113 10.31 -1.96 8.10
CA THR A 113 10.30 -0.95 9.18
C THR A 113 10.54 0.41 8.54
N GLY A 114 9.48 1.20 8.44
CA GLY A 114 9.54 2.49 7.77
C GLY A 114 8.18 3.16 7.61
N ALA A 115 8.19 4.34 6.99
CA ALA A 115 7.00 5.09 6.66
C ALA A 115 7.16 5.77 5.30
N GLY A 116 6.03 6.00 4.63
CA GLY A 116 5.96 6.69 3.34
C GLY A 116 4.85 7.75 3.34
N CYS A 117 5.09 8.84 2.62
CA CYS A 117 4.13 9.93 2.45
C CYS A 117 4.13 10.41 0.99
N CYS A 118 2.94 10.53 0.42
CA CYS A 118 2.71 11.21 -0.86
C CYS A 118 1.78 12.40 -0.62
N ILE A 119 2.05 13.53 -1.25
CA ILE A 119 1.14 14.67 -1.28
C ILE A 119 0.60 14.80 -2.70
N THR A 120 -0.72 14.87 -2.82
CA THR A 120 -1.43 14.96 -4.09
C THR A 120 -2.21 16.26 -4.15
N SER A 121 -2.33 16.80 -5.36
CA SER A 121 -3.16 17.95 -5.71
C SER A 121 -3.53 17.82 -7.20
N VAL A 122 -4.37 18.72 -7.69
CA VAL A 122 -4.62 18.82 -9.13
C VAL A 122 -3.30 19.20 -9.83
N ALA A 123 -2.86 18.37 -10.77
CA ALA A 123 -1.60 18.57 -11.49
C ALA A 123 -1.80 18.45 -13.00
N GLU A 124 -1.21 19.38 -13.74
CA GLU A 124 -1.19 19.36 -15.21
C GLU A 124 0.03 18.62 -15.78
N LYS A 125 1.06 18.37 -14.94
CA LYS A 125 2.34 17.78 -15.36
C LYS A 125 2.64 16.50 -14.56
N PRO A 126 3.31 15.51 -15.19
CA PRO A 126 3.71 14.27 -14.51
C PRO A 126 4.78 14.54 -13.44
N PRO A 127 4.89 13.66 -12.41
CA PRO A 127 4.07 12.46 -12.20
C PRO A 127 2.68 12.78 -11.65
N TYR A 128 1.65 12.05 -12.12
CA TYR A 128 0.26 12.17 -11.66
C TYR A 128 -0.42 10.79 -11.61
N VAL A 129 -1.47 10.67 -10.80
CA VAL A 129 -2.33 9.48 -10.77
C VAL A 129 -3.38 9.61 -11.86
N LYS A 130 -3.27 8.78 -12.91
CA LYS A 130 -4.19 8.84 -14.05
C LYS A 130 -5.52 8.14 -13.80
N ARG A 131 -5.47 7.00 -13.11
CA ARG A 131 -6.60 6.10 -12.86
C ARG A 131 -6.40 5.35 -11.56
N VAL A 132 -7.51 5.01 -10.92
CA VAL A 132 -7.57 4.24 -9.68
C VAL A 132 -8.54 3.08 -9.88
N THR A 133 -8.25 1.93 -9.29
CA THR A 133 -9.18 0.80 -9.23
C THR A 133 -9.22 0.30 -7.81
N ILE A 134 -10.40 0.38 -7.20
CA ILE A 134 -10.65 -0.15 -5.86
C ILE A 134 -10.95 -1.64 -5.99
N GLY A 135 -10.15 -2.46 -5.31
CA GLY A 135 -10.30 -3.91 -5.31
C GLY A 135 -11.53 -4.38 -4.53
N LYS A 136 -11.85 -5.67 -4.67
CA LYS A 136 -12.86 -6.36 -3.84
C LYS A 136 -12.16 -7.39 -2.96
N ILE A 137 -12.78 -7.70 -1.82
CA ILE A 137 -12.32 -8.80 -0.98
C ILE A 137 -12.39 -10.09 -1.79
N THR A 138 -11.27 -10.82 -1.82
CA THR A 138 -11.13 -12.09 -2.53
C THR A 138 -10.57 -13.12 -1.55
N ASP A 139 -11.29 -14.22 -1.38
CA ASP A 139 -10.89 -15.35 -0.53
C ASP A 139 -10.88 -16.62 -1.37
N MET A 140 -9.69 -17.23 -1.51
CA MET A 140 -9.49 -18.48 -2.24
C MET A 140 -9.32 -19.69 -1.30
N GLY A 141 -9.69 -19.55 -0.02
CA GLY A 141 -9.68 -20.63 0.96
C GLY A 141 -8.32 -20.92 1.60
N ILE A 142 -7.35 -20.00 1.49
CA ILE A 142 -6.02 -20.14 2.10
C ILE A 142 -6.13 -19.89 3.61
N LYS A 143 -5.79 -20.91 4.40
CA LYS A 143 -5.89 -20.87 5.88
C LYS A 143 -4.54 -20.79 6.60
N ASP A 144 -3.43 -20.98 5.87
CA ASP A 144 -2.10 -20.89 6.45
C ASP A 144 -1.69 -19.42 6.64
N ALA A 145 -1.64 -18.99 7.89
CA ALA A 145 -1.25 -17.63 8.27
C ALA A 145 0.21 -17.28 7.86
N ASN A 146 1.05 -18.28 7.59
CA ASN A 146 2.44 -18.09 7.17
C ASN A 146 2.61 -18.06 5.64
N ASN A 147 1.54 -18.20 4.88
CA ASN A 147 1.55 -18.15 3.42
C ASN A 147 0.65 -17.02 2.89
N MET A 148 0.94 -15.81 3.36
CA MET A 148 0.21 -14.61 2.95
C MET A 148 0.34 -14.32 1.45
N GLY A 149 1.49 -14.61 0.85
CA GLY A 149 1.67 -14.47 -0.60
C GLY A 149 0.61 -15.24 -1.40
N ALA A 150 0.33 -16.50 -1.02
CA ALA A 150 -0.73 -17.28 -1.65
C ALA A 150 -2.13 -16.74 -1.36
N ALA A 151 -2.39 -16.26 -0.15
CA ALA A 151 -3.68 -15.67 0.22
C ALA A 151 -3.96 -14.37 -0.57
N MET A 152 -2.94 -13.56 -0.84
CA MET A 152 -3.07 -12.27 -1.51
C MET A 152 -3.03 -12.35 -3.04
N ALA A 153 -2.43 -13.40 -3.61
CA ALA A 153 -2.27 -13.55 -5.07
C ALA A 153 -3.59 -13.41 -5.83
N GLY A 154 -4.67 -14.01 -5.33
CA GLY A 154 -6.01 -13.91 -5.93
C GLY A 154 -6.57 -12.49 -5.96
N ALA A 155 -6.39 -11.73 -4.88
CA ALA A 155 -6.85 -10.35 -4.78
C ALA A 155 -6.05 -9.41 -5.71
N ALA A 156 -4.73 -9.61 -5.81
CA ALA A 156 -3.88 -8.88 -6.73
C ALA A 156 -4.25 -9.17 -8.19
N TYR A 157 -4.43 -10.45 -8.54
CA TYR A 157 -4.90 -10.88 -9.85
C TYR A 157 -6.25 -10.23 -10.21
N ASP A 158 -7.26 -10.31 -9.33
CA ASP A 158 -8.60 -9.77 -9.61
C ASP A 158 -8.55 -8.25 -9.83
N THR A 159 -7.82 -7.52 -8.98
CA THR A 159 -7.73 -6.07 -9.05
C THR A 159 -7.02 -5.60 -10.32
N ILE A 160 -5.89 -6.23 -10.67
CA ILE A 160 -5.13 -5.90 -11.89
C ILE A 160 -5.96 -6.25 -13.13
N ASN A 161 -6.58 -7.44 -13.16
CA ASN A 161 -7.41 -7.86 -14.30
C ASN A 161 -8.60 -6.90 -14.52
N ARG A 162 -9.28 -6.51 -13.43
CA ARG A 162 -10.35 -5.50 -13.48
C ARG A 162 -9.86 -4.14 -13.94
N HIS A 163 -8.66 -3.72 -13.52
CA HIS A 163 -8.06 -2.46 -13.97
C HIS A 163 -7.81 -2.49 -15.48
N LEU A 164 -7.15 -3.53 -15.98
CA LEU A 164 -6.87 -3.69 -17.42
C LEU A 164 -8.17 -3.68 -18.23
N PHE A 165 -9.16 -4.48 -17.81
CA PHE A 165 -10.47 -4.55 -18.46
C PHE A 165 -11.20 -3.19 -18.46
N ALA A 166 -11.31 -2.53 -17.30
CA ALA A 166 -12.03 -1.26 -17.17
C ALA A 166 -11.35 -0.11 -17.94
N THR A 167 -10.04 -0.21 -18.15
CA THR A 167 -9.27 0.82 -18.85
C THR A 167 -9.07 0.52 -20.33
N GLY A 168 -9.43 -0.69 -20.78
CA GLY A 168 -9.21 -1.14 -22.15
C GLY A 168 -7.74 -1.30 -22.50
N THR A 169 -6.89 -1.57 -21.49
CA THR A 169 -5.45 -1.73 -21.66
C THR A 169 -5.02 -3.18 -21.44
N SER A 170 -3.76 -3.46 -21.74
CA SER A 170 -3.06 -4.73 -21.57
C SER A 170 -1.77 -4.51 -20.78
N PRO A 171 -1.13 -5.58 -20.26
CA PRO A 171 0.18 -5.43 -19.60
C PRO A 171 1.24 -4.73 -20.47
N ALA A 172 1.15 -4.85 -21.80
CA ALA A 172 2.08 -4.22 -22.72
C ALA A 172 2.02 -2.68 -22.71
N ASP A 173 0.88 -2.11 -22.32
CA ASP A 173 0.65 -0.65 -22.23
C ASP A 173 1.31 -0.02 -20.99
N TYR A 174 1.86 -0.83 -20.10
CA TYR A 174 2.56 -0.38 -18.90
C TYR A 174 4.05 -0.68 -19.03
N ASP A 175 4.89 0.25 -18.59
CA ASP A 175 6.33 0.01 -18.54
C ASP A 175 6.66 -1.07 -17.50
N VAL A 176 6.02 -0.99 -16.33
CA VAL A 176 6.15 -1.92 -15.20
C VAL A 176 4.84 -1.98 -14.43
N ILE A 177 4.51 -3.15 -13.88
CA ILE A 177 3.39 -3.38 -12.96
C ILE A 177 3.98 -3.80 -11.60
N TYR A 178 3.83 -2.94 -10.61
CA TYR A 178 4.31 -3.20 -9.25
C TYR A 178 3.20 -3.77 -8.37
N THR A 179 3.49 -4.87 -7.68
CA THR A 179 2.72 -5.33 -6.52
C THR A 179 3.41 -4.94 -5.22
N GLY A 180 2.63 -4.83 -4.14
CA GLY A 180 3.14 -4.42 -2.83
C GLY A 180 4.04 -5.49 -2.21
N ASP A 181 3.43 -6.57 -1.76
CA ASP A 181 4.07 -7.53 -0.87
C ASP A 181 3.60 -8.96 -1.15
N LEU A 182 3.48 -9.35 -2.42
CA LEU A 182 3.20 -10.74 -2.76
C LEU A 182 4.37 -11.67 -2.40
N GLY A 183 5.60 -11.14 -2.40
CA GLY A 183 6.81 -11.93 -2.31
C GLY A 183 6.91 -12.92 -3.48
N GLN A 184 7.89 -13.83 -3.42
CA GLN A 184 8.13 -14.77 -4.52
C GLN A 184 6.93 -15.68 -4.78
N VAL A 185 6.43 -16.33 -3.73
CA VAL A 185 5.31 -17.29 -3.82
C VAL A 185 4.04 -16.62 -4.38
N GLY A 186 3.66 -15.47 -3.86
CA GLY A 186 2.45 -14.77 -4.34
C GLY A 186 2.62 -14.25 -5.78
N SER A 187 3.82 -13.80 -6.15
CA SER A 187 4.11 -13.31 -7.51
C SER A 187 3.98 -14.42 -8.55
N GLU A 188 4.58 -15.59 -8.26
CA GLU A 188 4.50 -16.76 -9.13
C GLU A 188 3.05 -17.25 -9.30
N LEU A 189 2.29 -17.30 -8.20
CA LEU A 189 0.88 -17.69 -8.22
C LEU A 189 0.01 -16.70 -9.00
N MET A 190 0.21 -15.39 -8.82
CA MET A 190 -0.53 -14.38 -9.56
C MET A 190 -0.21 -14.42 -11.06
N CYS A 191 1.05 -14.60 -11.44
CA CYS A 191 1.44 -14.78 -12.84
C CYS A 191 0.80 -16.04 -13.46
N GLU A 192 0.71 -17.14 -12.70
CA GLU A 192 0.05 -18.36 -13.15
C GLU A 192 -1.46 -18.16 -13.34
N LEU A 193 -2.13 -17.41 -12.46
CA LEU A 193 -3.55 -17.04 -12.63
C LEU A 193 -3.76 -16.27 -13.94
N PHE A 194 -2.93 -15.25 -14.20
CA PHE A 194 -3.00 -14.51 -15.47
C PHE A 194 -2.75 -15.39 -16.70
N ARG A 195 -1.76 -16.28 -16.63
CA ARG A 195 -1.44 -17.21 -17.72
C ARG A 195 -2.59 -18.15 -18.05
N ARG A 196 -3.30 -18.65 -17.04
CA ARG A 196 -4.49 -19.50 -17.23
C ARG A 196 -5.61 -18.80 -17.99
N ASP A 197 -5.71 -17.48 -17.84
CA ASP A 197 -6.67 -16.66 -18.58
C ASP A 197 -6.10 -16.08 -19.88
N GLY A 198 -4.95 -16.58 -20.33
CA GLY A 198 -4.34 -16.21 -21.61
C GLY A 198 -3.64 -14.85 -21.60
N THR A 199 -3.35 -14.28 -20.43
CA THR A 199 -2.63 -13.01 -20.30
C THR A 199 -1.23 -13.24 -19.75
N GLU A 200 -0.20 -12.78 -20.46
CA GLU A 200 1.18 -12.87 -19.98
C GLU A 200 1.62 -11.54 -19.34
N ILE A 201 1.91 -11.57 -18.04
CA ILE A 201 2.26 -10.39 -17.23
C ILE A 201 3.68 -10.45 -16.66
N SER A 202 4.31 -11.63 -16.63
CA SER A 202 5.55 -11.86 -15.86
C SER A 202 6.70 -10.96 -16.28
N HIS A 203 6.80 -10.62 -17.57
CA HIS A 203 7.84 -9.73 -18.11
C HIS A 203 7.68 -8.26 -17.71
N LYS A 204 6.51 -7.85 -17.23
CA LYS A 204 6.21 -6.49 -16.76
C LYS A 204 6.09 -6.42 -15.23
N HIS A 205 5.92 -7.55 -14.57
CA HIS A 205 5.64 -7.62 -13.16
C HIS A 205 6.89 -7.49 -12.29
N LYS A 206 6.80 -6.71 -11.21
CA LYS A 206 7.77 -6.65 -10.11
C LYS A 206 7.03 -6.57 -8.78
N ASP A 207 7.63 -7.12 -7.73
CA ASP A 207 7.07 -7.05 -6.37
C ASP A 207 7.99 -6.22 -5.46
N CYS A 208 7.43 -5.24 -4.74
CA CYS A 208 8.23 -4.36 -3.89
C CYS A 208 8.86 -5.13 -2.73
N GLY A 209 8.21 -6.18 -2.21
CA GLY A 209 8.75 -7.07 -1.19
C GLY A 209 10.03 -7.78 -1.62
N LEU A 210 10.15 -8.14 -2.91
CA LEU A 210 11.36 -8.75 -3.51
C LEU A 210 12.43 -7.73 -3.90
N MET A 211 12.10 -6.44 -3.93
CA MET A 211 13.06 -5.37 -4.26
C MET A 211 13.69 -4.76 -3.01
N LEU A 212 13.00 -4.81 -1.89
CA LEU A 212 13.46 -4.31 -0.60
C LEU A 212 14.47 -5.27 0.07
N TYR A 213 14.37 -6.57 -0.20
CA TYR A 213 15.15 -7.66 0.41
C TYR A 213 15.82 -8.52 -0.65
#